data_AF-A0A1X6NPA0-F1
#
_entry.id   AF-A0A1X6NPA0-F1
#
_cell.length_a   1.000
_cell.length_b   1.000
_cell.length_c   1.000
_cell.angle_alpha   90.00
_cell.angle_beta   90.00
_cell.angle_gamma   90.00
#
_symmetry.space_group_name_H-M   'P 1'
#
loop_
_entity.id
_entity.type
_entity.pdbx_description
1 polymer ?
#
loop_
_entity_poly.entity_id
_entity_poly.type
_entity_poly.pdbx_seq_one_letter_code
_entity_poly.pdbx_strand_id
1 'polypeptide(L)'
;MQAVAAELALSETAFLTLPPPLPSGGGGGGGGGGGGSGGGGGGGGGGGGGGGGGGDAPPSTAGIRWFTPTAEVALCGHATLAAAVAAVDAGWLAPAADGRVVFASRRSGELGVVLPPRGGGGGGGGGGGGGGGGGGGGGGGAVVGGTLDFPATPVTLLDAASAPAVAVVAALRLPAGASVVDVARSTYDAVVVVADAATVAGAAPDMAALGGLALWRGIILTAAGGGAHLRGGGGGGTSTFVPASLRRRWASRKTR
;
A
#
# COMPACT_ATOMS: atom_id res chain seq x y z
N MET A 1 -2.57 -3.78 -22.04
CA MET A 1 -2.85 -3.16 -20.71
C MET A 1 -4.30 -2.69 -20.64
N GLN A 2 -4.74 -1.67 -21.39
CA GLN A 2 -6.13 -1.20 -21.34
C GLN A 2 -7.17 -2.30 -21.62
N ALA A 3 -6.99 -3.11 -22.67
CA ALA A 3 -7.91 -4.21 -22.99
C ALA A 3 -8.05 -5.23 -21.85
N VAL A 4 -6.93 -5.60 -21.21
CA VAL A 4 -6.93 -6.50 -20.04
C VAL A 4 -7.64 -5.86 -18.85
N ALA A 5 -7.40 -4.57 -18.58
CA ALA A 5 -8.10 -3.86 -17.51
C ALA A 5 -9.62 -3.77 -17.76
N ALA A 6 -10.02 -3.58 -19.02
CA ALA A 6 -11.42 -3.57 -19.43
C ALA A 6 -12.07 -4.96 -19.25
N GLU A 7 -11.36 -6.03 -19.61
CA GLU A 7 -11.81 -7.42 -19.48
C GLU A 7 -11.96 -7.85 -18.02
N LEU A 8 -11.01 -7.49 -17.16
CA LEU A 8 -11.09 -7.82 -15.72
C LEU A 8 -12.24 -7.08 -15.02
N ALA A 9 -12.68 -5.94 -15.55
CA ALA A 9 -13.79 -5.12 -15.04
C ALA A 9 -13.70 -4.79 -13.52
N LEU A 10 -12.50 -4.79 -12.96
CA LEU A 10 -12.22 -4.32 -11.60
C LEU A 10 -12.18 -2.80 -11.56
N SER A 11 -12.28 -2.20 -10.36
CA SER A 11 -12.16 -0.75 -10.22
C SER A 11 -10.83 -0.24 -10.78
N GLU A 12 -9.72 -0.94 -10.47
CA GLU A 12 -8.39 -0.65 -10.97
C GLU A 12 -7.54 -1.92 -11.14
N THR A 13 -6.75 -1.94 -12.21
CA THR A 13 -5.72 -2.95 -12.50
C THR A 13 -4.34 -2.29 -12.53
N ALA A 14 -3.40 -2.81 -11.74
CA ALA A 14 -2.01 -2.36 -11.73
C ALA A 14 -1.14 -3.28 -12.60
N PHE A 15 -0.30 -2.69 -13.46
CA PHE A 15 0.72 -3.40 -14.23
C PHE A 15 2.10 -3.04 -13.70
N LEU A 16 2.89 -4.06 -13.38
CA LEU A 16 4.25 -3.92 -12.91
C LEU A 16 5.25 -4.12 -14.06
N THR A 17 6.33 -3.35 -14.07
CA THR A 17 7.48 -3.53 -14.95
C THR A 17 8.70 -3.74 -14.08
N LEU A 18 9.16 -4.99 -13.97
CA LEU A 18 10.35 -5.33 -13.20
C LEU A 18 11.61 -4.82 -13.91
N PRO A 19 12.64 -4.35 -13.19
CA PRO A 19 13.93 -4.06 -13.81
C PRO A 19 14.51 -5.35 -14.41
N PRO A 20 15.33 -5.24 -15.47
CA PRO A 20 16.04 -6.41 -15.99
C PRO A 20 16.90 -7.03 -14.89
N PRO A 21 17.05 -8.37 -14.86
CA PRO A 21 17.98 -9.01 -13.95
C PRO A 21 19.38 -8.41 -14.15
N LEU A 22 20.14 -8.28 -13.07
CA LEU A 22 21.51 -7.81 -13.21
C LEU A 22 22.26 -8.84 -14.06
N PRO A 23 23.20 -8.43 -14.91
CA PRO A 23 24.04 -9.40 -15.59
C PRO A 23 24.72 -10.23 -14.51
N SER A 24 24.39 -11.52 -14.45
CA SER A 24 25.08 -12.50 -13.61
C SER A 24 26.56 -12.27 -13.84
N GLY A 25 27.29 -11.82 -12.81
CA GLY A 25 28.70 -11.50 -12.93
C GLY A 25 29.40 -12.66 -13.62
N GLY A 26 29.73 -12.47 -14.89
CA GLY A 26 30.43 -13.46 -15.67
C GLY A 26 31.77 -13.64 -14.99
N GLY A 27 31.91 -14.74 -14.23
CA GLY A 27 33.21 -15.23 -13.81
C GLY A 27 34.00 -15.49 -15.08
N GLY A 28 34.78 -14.49 -15.49
CA GLY A 28 35.75 -14.58 -16.56
C GLY A 28 36.86 -15.54 -16.15
N GLY A 29 36.56 -16.83 -16.22
CA GLY A 29 37.52 -17.91 -16.11
C GLY A 29 37.98 -18.32 -17.51
N GLY A 30 39.25 -18.07 -17.80
CA GLY A 30 40.04 -18.57 -18.93
C GLY A 30 41.35 -17.78 -18.95
N GLY A 31 42.52 -18.29 -18.52
CA GLY A 31 43.17 -19.56 -18.85
C GLY A 31 44.19 -19.29 -19.96
N GLY A 32 45.48 -19.61 -19.93
CA GLY A 32 46.42 -20.20 -18.99
C GLY A 32 47.84 -20.06 -19.58
N GLY A 33 48.88 -20.34 -18.81
CA GLY A 33 50.28 -20.37 -19.25
C GLY A 33 51.16 -20.95 -18.14
N GLY A 34 51.71 -22.14 -18.37
CA GLY A 34 52.20 -23.06 -17.33
C GLY A 34 53.65 -22.92 -16.90
N GLY A 35 54.01 -23.72 -15.88
CA GLY A 35 55.38 -23.95 -15.41
C GLY A 35 55.38 -24.79 -14.12
N GLY A 36 55.83 -26.05 -14.20
CA GLY A 36 55.92 -27.00 -13.07
C GLY A 36 56.92 -26.55 -11.99
N SER A 37 57.16 -27.26 -10.87
CA SER A 37 56.95 -28.66 -10.49
C SER A 37 57.09 -28.78 -8.97
N GLY A 38 56.54 -29.82 -8.35
CA GLY A 38 57.04 -30.33 -7.05
C GLY A 38 55.99 -30.71 -6.00
N GLY A 39 55.94 -32.01 -5.69
CA GLY A 39 55.94 -32.51 -4.30
C GLY A 39 54.63 -32.56 -3.49
N GLY A 40 54.04 -33.75 -3.38
CA GLY A 40 53.74 -34.40 -2.10
C GLY A 40 52.47 -34.02 -1.30
N GLY A 41 51.55 -34.99 -1.20
CA GLY A 41 50.95 -35.40 0.08
C GLY A 41 49.57 -34.88 0.47
N GLY A 42 48.69 -35.83 0.86
CA GLY A 42 47.70 -35.63 1.92
C GLY A 42 46.28 -35.25 1.48
N GLY A 43 45.32 -36.16 1.72
CA GLY A 43 43.91 -35.99 1.38
C GLY A 43 43.16 -34.95 2.22
N GLY A 44 42.13 -34.38 1.62
CA GLY A 44 41.10 -33.56 2.28
C GLY A 44 39.79 -33.74 1.52
N GLY A 45 38.74 -34.16 2.23
CA GLY A 45 37.40 -34.30 1.69
C GLY A 45 36.81 -32.96 1.28
N GLY A 46 36.63 -32.77 -0.03
CA GLY A 46 35.87 -31.66 -0.59
C GLY A 46 34.39 -32.00 -0.59
N GLY A 47 33.66 -31.52 0.41
CA GLY A 47 32.20 -31.43 0.32
C GLY A 47 31.87 -30.52 -0.86
N GLY A 48 31.19 -31.08 -1.86
CA GLY A 48 30.69 -30.32 -3.00
C GLY A 48 29.80 -29.18 -2.50
N GLY A 49 30.30 -27.95 -2.64
CA GLY A 49 29.46 -26.77 -2.56
C GLY A 49 28.42 -26.87 -3.65
N GLY A 50 27.18 -27.18 -3.26
CA GLY A 50 26.03 -26.99 -4.12
C GLY A 50 26.01 -25.52 -4.51
N GLY A 51 26.36 -25.23 -5.76
CA GLY A 51 26.10 -23.97 -6.40
C GLY A 51 24.58 -23.79 -6.48
N GLY A 52 23.99 -23.31 -5.39
CA GLY A 52 22.64 -22.76 -5.41
C GLY A 52 22.65 -21.64 -6.43
N GLY A 53 21.81 -21.77 -7.46
CA GLY A 53 21.75 -20.85 -8.58
C GLY A 53 21.72 -19.41 -8.08
N GLY A 54 22.65 -18.61 -8.61
CA GLY A 54 22.60 -17.15 -8.50
C GLY A 54 21.40 -16.64 -9.29
N GLY A 55 20.21 -16.83 -8.75
CA GLY A 55 19.10 -15.93 -9.02
C GLY A 55 19.39 -14.69 -8.20
N ASP A 56 19.65 -13.56 -8.86
CA ASP A 56 19.75 -12.28 -8.17
C ASP A 56 18.57 -12.14 -7.22
N ALA A 57 18.83 -11.69 -5.99
CA ALA A 57 17.74 -11.41 -5.04
C ALA A 57 16.70 -10.50 -5.73
N PRO A 58 15.40 -10.78 -5.57
CA PRO A 58 14.37 -10.01 -6.27
C PRO A 58 14.50 -8.53 -5.90
N PRO A 59 14.26 -7.62 -6.86
CA PRO A 59 14.48 -6.20 -6.65
C PRO A 59 13.49 -5.65 -5.62
N SER A 60 13.85 -4.53 -4.99
CA SER A 60 12.94 -3.74 -4.15
C SER A 60 12.22 -2.63 -4.93
N THR A 61 12.47 -2.53 -6.23
CA THR A 61 11.95 -1.47 -7.11
C THR A 61 11.27 -2.05 -8.34
N ALA A 62 10.20 -1.40 -8.81
CA ALA A 62 9.54 -1.72 -10.08
C ALA A 62 8.84 -0.49 -10.68
N GLY A 63 8.64 -0.48 -12.00
CA GLY A 63 7.71 0.45 -12.63
C GLY A 63 6.25 0.06 -12.35
N ILE A 64 5.35 1.04 -12.21
CA ILE A 64 3.91 0.80 -12.04
C ILE A 64 3.07 1.68 -12.95
N ARG A 65 1.95 1.12 -13.43
CA ARG A 65 0.89 1.84 -14.16
C ARG A 65 -0.48 1.34 -13.70
N TRP A 66 -1.46 2.23 -13.60
CA TRP A 66 -2.81 1.90 -13.16
C TRP A 66 -3.84 2.19 -14.25
N PHE A 67 -4.79 1.28 -14.40
CA PHE A 67 -5.86 1.39 -15.38
C PHE A 67 -7.19 1.08 -14.71
N THR A 68 -8.17 1.97 -14.88
CA THR A 68 -9.58 1.61 -14.74
C THR A 68 -10.01 0.83 -15.99
N PRO A 69 -11.22 0.27 -16.03
CA PRO A 69 -11.72 -0.41 -17.23
C PRO A 69 -11.72 0.48 -18.48
N THR A 70 -11.76 1.80 -18.31
CA THR A 70 -11.92 2.76 -19.41
C THR A 70 -10.70 3.63 -19.69
N ALA A 71 -9.79 3.82 -18.74
CA ALA A 71 -8.63 4.70 -18.94
C ALA A 71 -7.43 4.38 -18.03
N GLU A 72 -6.25 4.82 -18.43
CA GLU A 72 -5.08 4.86 -17.54
C GLU A 72 -5.19 6.04 -16.57
N VAL A 73 -5.06 5.79 -15.27
CA VAL A 73 -5.07 6.83 -14.22
C VAL A 73 -3.66 7.15 -13.72
N ALA A 74 -3.45 8.39 -13.28
CA ALA A 74 -2.13 8.87 -12.90
C ALA A 74 -1.63 8.25 -11.59
N LEU A 75 -2.55 7.96 -10.67
CA LEU A 75 -2.27 7.50 -9.32
C LEU A 75 -3.47 6.70 -8.78
N CYS A 76 -3.21 5.60 -8.07
CA CYS A 76 -4.23 4.85 -7.34
C CYS A 76 -3.64 4.22 -6.07
N GLY A 77 -4.13 4.60 -4.89
CA GLY A 77 -3.55 4.20 -3.60
C GLY A 77 -3.73 2.72 -3.29
N HIS A 78 -4.98 2.23 -3.29
CA HIS A 78 -5.28 0.84 -2.91
C HIS A 78 -4.65 -0.18 -3.88
N ALA A 79 -4.65 0.11 -5.19
CA ALA A 79 -4.00 -0.75 -6.17
C ALA A 79 -2.47 -0.76 -6.02
N THR A 80 -1.86 0.36 -5.62
CA THR A 80 -0.42 0.43 -5.29
C THR A 80 -0.08 -0.44 -4.09
N LEU A 81 -0.86 -0.30 -3.00
CA LEU A 81 -0.65 -1.09 -1.79
C LEU A 81 -0.86 -2.59 -2.04
N ALA A 82 -1.94 -2.95 -2.73
CA ALA A 82 -2.23 -4.33 -3.11
C ALA A 82 -1.13 -4.92 -4.02
N ALA A 83 -0.62 -4.15 -4.99
CA ALA A 83 0.45 -4.60 -5.86
C ALA A 83 1.76 -4.87 -5.10
N ALA A 84 2.11 -4.05 -4.10
CA ALA A 84 3.28 -4.33 -3.24
C ALA A 84 3.13 -5.65 -2.48
N VAL A 85 1.98 -5.85 -1.83
CA VAL A 85 1.68 -7.08 -1.07
C VAL A 85 1.74 -8.29 -2.01
N ALA A 86 1.05 -8.25 -3.14
CA ALA A 86 0.98 -9.36 -4.09
C ALA A 86 2.35 -9.68 -4.72
N ALA A 87 3.13 -8.67 -5.13
CA ALA A 87 4.44 -8.88 -5.74
C ALA A 87 5.46 -9.45 -4.76
N VAL A 88 5.40 -9.04 -3.48
CA VAL A 88 6.25 -9.59 -2.42
C VAL A 88 5.79 -10.98 -1.99
N ASP A 89 4.50 -11.29 -2.11
CA ASP A 89 3.96 -12.63 -1.88
C ASP A 89 4.32 -13.62 -2.98
N ALA A 90 4.25 -13.18 -4.23
CA ALA A 90 4.67 -13.96 -5.40
C ALA A 90 6.20 -14.10 -5.54
N GLY A 91 6.99 -13.45 -4.68
CA GLY A 91 8.45 -13.46 -4.73
C GLY A 91 9.06 -12.66 -5.90
N TRP A 92 8.27 -11.81 -6.57
CA TRP A 92 8.73 -10.95 -7.67
C TRP A 92 9.51 -9.75 -7.17
N LEU A 93 9.19 -9.28 -5.95
CA LEU A 93 9.89 -8.20 -5.26
C LEU A 93 10.30 -8.66 -3.85
N ALA A 94 11.41 -8.12 -3.34
CA ALA A 94 11.74 -8.18 -1.91
C ALA A 94 11.79 -6.77 -1.33
N PRO A 95 11.19 -6.52 -0.16
CA PRO A 95 11.40 -5.28 0.55
C PRO A 95 12.89 -5.04 0.81
N ALA A 96 13.32 -3.79 0.71
CA ALA A 96 14.65 -3.38 1.15
C ALA A 96 14.83 -3.62 2.67
N ALA A 97 16.06 -3.43 3.17
CA ALA A 97 16.37 -3.66 4.59
C ALA A 97 15.50 -2.83 5.56
N ASP A 98 14.96 -1.69 5.12
CA ASP A 98 14.05 -0.84 5.87
C ASP A 98 12.56 -1.17 5.66
N GLY A 99 12.26 -2.27 4.97
CA GLY A 99 10.91 -2.75 4.69
C GLY A 99 10.24 -2.10 3.48
N ARG A 100 10.95 -1.27 2.70
CA ARG A 100 10.35 -0.55 1.56
C ARG A 100 10.37 -1.33 0.26
N VAL A 101 9.26 -1.24 -0.46
CA VAL A 101 9.15 -1.46 -1.90
C VAL A 101 8.87 -0.10 -2.55
N VAL A 102 9.58 0.23 -3.62
CA VAL A 102 9.43 1.52 -4.31
C VAL A 102 8.92 1.30 -5.72
N PHE A 103 7.81 1.97 -6.05
CA PHE A 103 7.27 1.96 -7.40
C PHE A 103 7.56 3.26 -8.14
N ALA A 104 8.14 3.16 -9.34
CA ALA A 104 8.33 4.29 -10.24
C ALA A 104 7.10 4.45 -11.16
N SER A 105 6.36 5.55 -10.99
CA SER A 105 5.27 5.95 -11.87
C SER A 105 5.70 7.05 -12.83
N ARG A 106 5.28 6.94 -14.09
CA ARG A 106 5.53 7.97 -15.11
C ARG A 106 4.86 9.31 -14.81
N ARG A 107 3.73 9.31 -14.10
CA ARG A 107 2.90 10.50 -13.87
C ARG A 107 2.88 10.97 -12.42
N SER A 108 3.29 10.13 -11.47
CA SER A 108 3.26 10.45 -10.03
C SER A 108 4.60 10.31 -9.34
N GLY A 109 5.68 10.00 -10.07
CA GLY A 109 7.00 9.82 -9.49
C GLY A 109 7.11 8.55 -8.67
N GLU A 110 7.98 8.56 -7.67
CA GLU A 110 8.22 7.39 -6.81
C GLU A 110 7.18 7.28 -5.68
N LEU A 111 6.69 6.06 -5.46
CA LEU A 111 5.73 5.72 -4.43
C LEU A 111 6.30 4.61 -3.55
N GLY A 112 6.59 4.93 -2.29
CA GLY A 112 7.13 3.98 -1.32
C GLY A 112 6.03 3.28 -0.52
N VAL A 113 6.03 1.96 -0.54
CA VAL A 113 5.21 1.12 0.34
C VAL A 113 6.11 0.47 1.38
N VAL A 114 5.82 0.69 2.66
CA VAL A 114 6.48 -0.01 3.77
C VAL A 114 5.64 -1.22 4.13
N LEU A 115 6.23 -2.41 3.99
CA LEU A 115 5.61 -3.66 4.42
C LEU A 115 6.18 -4.07 5.78
N PRO A 116 5.36 -4.53 6.73
CA PRO A 116 5.85 -5.07 7.98
C PRO A 116 6.69 -6.32 7.71
N PRO A 117 7.65 -6.65 8.59
CA PRO A 117 8.38 -7.91 8.50
C PRO A 117 7.40 -9.08 8.45
N ARG A 118 7.69 -10.08 7.60
CA ARG A 118 6.93 -11.32 7.62
C ARG A 118 6.97 -11.91 9.02
N GLY A 119 5.82 -12.03 9.67
CA GLY A 119 5.73 -12.64 10.98
C GLY A 119 6.17 -14.09 10.88
N GLY A 120 7.30 -14.44 11.51
CA GLY A 120 7.59 -15.83 11.84
C GLY A 120 6.51 -16.30 12.80
N GLY A 121 5.80 -17.38 12.47
CA GLY A 121 4.76 -17.93 13.31
C GLY A 121 5.26 -18.10 14.75
N GLY A 122 4.72 -17.31 15.67
CA GLY A 122 4.96 -17.45 17.11
C GLY A 122 4.25 -18.69 17.62
N GLY A 123 4.89 -19.86 17.47
CA GLY A 123 4.49 -21.08 18.14
C GLY A 123 4.78 -20.97 19.63
N GLY A 124 3.75 -20.75 20.44
CA GLY A 124 3.82 -21.03 21.87
C GLY A 124 3.93 -22.54 22.07
N GLY A 125 5.11 -23.02 22.47
CA GLY A 125 5.36 -24.41 22.81
C GLY A 125 6.41 -24.48 23.92
N GLY A 126 6.01 -25.02 25.07
CA GLY A 126 6.83 -25.16 26.27
C GLY A 126 8.12 -25.95 26.06
N GLY A 127 9.05 -25.77 27.00
CA GLY A 127 10.42 -26.22 26.92
C GLY A 127 10.64 -27.74 26.82
N GLY A 128 11.81 -28.07 26.29
CA GLY A 128 12.40 -29.41 26.25
C GLY A 128 13.62 -29.38 25.31
N GLY A 129 14.82 -29.53 25.86
CA GLY A 129 16.08 -29.37 25.11
C GLY A 129 16.45 -30.53 24.18
N GLY A 130 17.46 -30.29 23.34
CA GLY A 130 18.23 -31.32 22.64
C GLY A 130 18.40 -31.15 21.13
N GLY A 131 19.58 -30.65 20.73
CA GLY A 131 20.38 -31.05 19.56
C GLY A 131 19.79 -31.18 18.15
N GLY A 132 20.39 -30.44 17.21
CA GLY A 132 20.72 -30.94 15.87
C GLY A 132 20.00 -30.31 14.67
N GLY A 133 20.80 -29.93 13.67
CA GLY A 133 20.38 -29.92 12.26
C GLY A 133 19.79 -28.62 11.72
N GLY A 134 20.58 -27.89 10.94
CA GLY A 134 20.13 -26.73 10.17
C GLY A 134 19.12 -27.08 9.07
N GLY A 135 18.26 -26.11 8.80
CA GLY A 135 17.24 -26.15 7.75
C GLY A 135 16.34 -24.94 7.90
N GLY A 136 16.84 -23.75 7.53
CA GLY A 136 16.06 -22.52 7.52
C GLY A 136 14.99 -22.57 6.43
N GLY A 137 13.90 -23.29 6.68
CA GLY A 137 12.65 -23.11 5.94
C GLY A 137 12.10 -21.73 6.28
N GLY A 138 12.26 -20.78 5.36
CA GLY A 138 11.70 -19.44 5.50
C GLY A 138 10.20 -19.55 5.75
N GLY A 139 9.79 -19.32 7.00
CA GLY A 139 8.40 -19.36 7.42
C GLY A 139 7.59 -18.40 6.54
N GLY A 140 6.72 -18.97 5.71
CA GLY A 140 5.80 -18.28 4.82
C GLY A 140 4.70 -17.56 5.57
N GLY A 141 5.07 -16.54 6.36
CA GLY A 141 4.11 -15.58 6.89
C GLY A 141 3.62 -14.69 5.76
N ALA A 142 2.31 -14.71 5.48
CA ALA A 142 1.68 -13.80 4.53
C ALA A 142 1.92 -12.34 4.96
N VAL A 143 2.15 -11.44 4.00
CA VAL A 143 2.19 -10.00 4.28
C VAL A 143 0.75 -9.54 4.55
N VAL A 144 0.45 -9.14 5.79
CA VAL A 144 -0.93 -8.86 6.26
C VAL A 144 -1.37 -7.40 6.01
N GLY A 145 -0.47 -6.55 5.50
CA GLY A 145 -0.78 -5.15 5.19
C GLY A 145 0.47 -4.33 4.89
N GLY A 146 0.31 -3.02 4.73
CA GLY A 146 1.43 -2.11 4.52
C GLY A 146 0.99 -0.65 4.63
N THR A 147 1.97 0.24 4.68
CA THR A 147 1.76 1.68 4.75
C THR A 147 2.27 2.33 3.47
N LEU A 148 1.43 3.15 2.85
CA LEU A 148 1.78 3.97 1.69
C LEU A 148 1.67 5.44 2.10
N ASP A 149 2.72 6.21 1.87
CA ASP A 149 2.62 7.67 1.95
C ASP A 149 1.96 8.17 0.66
N PHE A 150 0.72 8.65 0.79
CA PHE A 150 -0.12 9.00 -0.35
C PHE A 150 -0.32 10.51 -0.43
N PRO A 151 -0.15 11.13 -1.61
CA PRO A 151 -0.38 12.56 -1.79
C PRO A 151 -1.78 12.99 -1.31
N ALA A 152 -1.82 13.88 -0.32
CA ALA A 152 -3.07 14.41 0.21
C ALA A 152 -3.59 15.56 -0.66
N THR A 153 -4.85 15.47 -1.09
CA THR A 153 -5.55 16.60 -1.75
C THR A 153 -6.18 17.47 -0.66
N PRO A 154 -5.84 18.77 -0.55
CA PRO A 154 -6.44 19.64 0.46
C PRO A 154 -7.92 19.88 0.16
N VAL A 155 -8.69 20.20 1.21
CA VAL A 155 -10.08 20.65 1.06
C VAL A 155 -10.29 22.08 1.56
N THR A 156 -11.34 22.71 1.06
CA THR A 156 -11.80 24.04 1.48
C THR A 156 -13.21 23.92 2.01
N LEU A 157 -13.47 24.47 3.20
CA LEU A 157 -14.83 24.51 3.77
C LEU A 157 -15.75 25.35 2.88
N LEU A 158 -16.96 24.86 2.68
CA LEU A 158 -18.04 25.58 2.04
C LEU A 158 -18.90 26.24 3.12
N ASP A 159 -19.43 27.42 2.81
CA ASP A 159 -20.53 27.97 3.59
C ASP A 159 -21.74 27.00 3.50
N ALA A 160 -22.29 26.62 4.65
CA ALA A 160 -23.39 25.68 4.75
C ALA A 160 -24.65 26.18 4.02
N ALA A 161 -24.82 27.50 3.90
CA ALA A 161 -25.93 28.10 3.17
C ALA A 161 -25.67 28.24 1.66
N SER A 162 -24.45 27.96 1.19
CA SER A 162 -24.13 28.07 -0.24
C SER A 162 -24.92 27.04 -1.06
N ALA A 163 -25.34 27.44 -2.26
CA ALA A 163 -26.12 26.57 -3.15
C ALA A 163 -25.45 25.18 -3.39
N PRO A 164 -24.12 25.07 -3.58
CA PRO A 164 -23.47 23.77 -3.70
C PRO A 164 -23.58 22.92 -2.43
N ALA A 165 -23.38 23.51 -1.25
CA ALA A 165 -23.46 22.78 0.02
C ALA A 165 -24.89 22.28 0.29
N VAL A 166 -25.89 23.11 0.04
CA VAL A 166 -27.31 22.73 0.17
C VAL A 166 -27.66 21.61 -0.80
N ALA A 167 -27.23 21.73 -2.06
CA ALA A 167 -27.54 20.74 -3.11
C ALA A 167 -26.95 19.35 -2.80
N VAL A 168 -25.68 19.28 -2.37
CA VAL A 168 -25.04 18.01 -2.04
C VAL A 168 -25.67 17.35 -0.81
N VAL A 169 -25.94 18.12 0.23
CA VAL A 169 -26.55 17.60 1.47
C VAL A 169 -27.96 17.08 1.20
N ALA A 170 -28.75 17.82 0.42
CA ALA A 170 -30.10 17.40 0.06
C ALA A 170 -30.09 16.07 -0.71
N ALA A 171 -29.18 15.92 -1.66
CA ALA A 171 -29.09 14.72 -2.49
C ALA A 171 -28.54 13.49 -1.75
N LEU A 172 -27.86 13.66 -0.61
CA LEU A 172 -27.43 12.53 0.25
C LEU A 172 -28.60 11.87 0.99
N ARG A 173 -29.77 12.54 1.09
CA ARG A 173 -30.97 12.07 1.80
C ARG A 173 -30.63 11.45 3.17
N LEU A 174 -30.02 12.26 4.02
CA LEU A 174 -29.63 11.85 5.37
C LEU A 174 -30.88 11.50 6.22
N PRO A 175 -30.75 10.62 7.23
CA PRO A 175 -31.83 10.31 8.16
C PRO A 175 -32.43 11.56 8.81
N ALA A 176 -33.72 11.49 9.18
CA ALA A 176 -34.36 12.59 9.90
C ALA A 176 -33.64 12.90 11.21
N GLY A 177 -33.34 14.18 11.46
CA GLY A 177 -32.58 14.62 12.63
C GLY A 177 -31.06 14.46 12.51
N ALA A 178 -30.55 14.01 11.37
CA ALA A 178 -29.11 13.95 11.11
C ALA A 178 -28.46 15.35 11.20
N SER A 179 -27.30 15.41 11.85
CA SER A 179 -26.50 16.63 11.95
C SER A 179 -25.33 16.57 10.96
N VAL A 180 -25.31 17.52 10.03
CA VAL A 180 -24.12 17.82 9.22
C VAL A 180 -23.18 18.69 10.03
N VAL A 181 -21.93 18.25 10.16
CA VAL A 181 -20.89 18.93 10.93
C VAL A 181 -20.15 19.95 10.04
N ASP A 182 -19.69 19.50 8.88
CA ASP A 182 -18.94 20.32 7.93
C ASP A 182 -19.27 19.88 6.49
N VAL A 183 -19.25 20.84 5.56
CA VAL A 183 -19.25 20.58 4.12
C VAL A 183 -18.01 21.22 3.54
N ALA A 184 -17.25 20.47 2.76
CA ALA A 184 -16.02 20.92 2.14
C ALA A 184 -15.91 20.43 0.69
N ARG A 185 -14.94 20.98 -0.03
CA ARG A 185 -14.59 20.55 -1.40
C ARG A 185 -13.10 20.39 -1.55
N SER A 186 -12.68 19.35 -2.26
CA SER A 186 -11.33 19.25 -2.83
C SER A 186 -11.32 19.88 -4.23
N THR A 187 -10.22 19.72 -4.96
CA THR A 187 -10.17 20.02 -6.40
C THR A 187 -11.14 19.16 -7.21
N TYR A 188 -11.51 17.97 -6.72
CA TYR A 188 -12.28 16.97 -7.48
C TYR A 188 -13.61 16.59 -6.83
N ASP A 189 -13.71 16.60 -5.50
CA ASP A 189 -14.79 15.93 -4.76
C ASP A 189 -15.43 16.86 -3.72
N ALA A 190 -16.68 16.61 -3.36
CA ALA A 190 -17.27 17.14 -2.14
C ALA A 190 -16.98 16.21 -0.95
N VAL A 191 -16.85 16.79 0.24
CA VAL A 191 -16.73 16.05 1.50
C VAL A 191 -17.81 16.56 2.44
N VAL A 192 -18.69 15.66 2.88
CA VAL A 192 -19.74 15.93 3.85
C VAL A 192 -19.41 15.15 5.11
N VAL A 193 -19.18 15.87 6.20
CA VAL A 193 -18.89 15.29 7.52
C VAL A 193 -20.17 15.32 8.33
N VAL A 194 -20.61 14.17 8.81
CA VAL A 194 -21.77 14.03 9.71
C VAL A 194 -21.32 13.64 11.11
N ALA A 195 -22.23 13.77 12.08
CA ALA A 195 -21.91 13.59 13.48
C ALA A 195 -21.42 12.17 13.84
N ASP A 196 -21.97 11.14 13.21
CA ASP A 196 -21.73 9.75 13.58
C ASP A 196 -21.83 8.76 12.41
N ALA A 197 -21.28 7.56 12.62
CA ALA A 197 -21.27 6.50 11.64
C ALA A 197 -22.67 5.95 11.33
N ALA A 198 -23.64 6.06 12.24
CA ALA A 198 -25.01 5.62 12.00
C ALA A 198 -25.69 6.49 10.94
N THR A 199 -25.41 7.80 10.95
CA THR A 199 -25.87 8.73 9.92
C THR A 199 -25.28 8.40 8.55
N VAL A 200 -23.99 8.04 8.48
CA VAL A 200 -23.36 7.58 7.25
C VAL A 200 -24.03 6.31 6.74
N ALA A 201 -24.23 5.32 7.62
CA ALA A 201 -24.82 4.03 7.26
C ALA A 201 -26.31 4.14 6.86
N GLY A 202 -27.04 5.11 7.42
CA GLY A 202 -28.46 5.34 7.14
C GLY A 202 -28.72 6.29 5.97
N ALA A 203 -27.69 6.88 5.36
CA ALA A 203 -27.87 7.76 4.20
C ALA A 203 -28.42 6.97 3.00
N ALA A 204 -29.30 7.61 2.22
CA ALA A 204 -29.92 7.00 1.04
C ALA A 204 -29.70 7.86 -0.21
N PRO A 205 -28.45 7.96 -0.73
CA PRO A 205 -28.10 8.93 -1.77
C PRO A 205 -28.98 8.82 -3.02
N ASP A 206 -29.48 9.96 -3.49
CA ASP A 206 -30.15 10.08 -4.78
C ASP A 206 -29.10 10.14 -5.89
N MET A 207 -28.76 8.97 -6.44
CA MET A 207 -27.72 8.87 -7.46
C MET A 207 -28.01 9.69 -8.72
N ALA A 208 -29.28 9.94 -9.05
CA ALA A 208 -29.66 10.78 -10.19
C ALA A 208 -29.39 12.26 -9.89
N ALA A 209 -29.80 12.73 -8.71
CA ALA A 209 -29.49 14.09 -8.28
C ALA A 209 -27.98 14.32 -8.15
N LEU A 210 -27.25 13.35 -7.59
CA LEU A 210 -25.80 13.40 -7.47
C LEU A 210 -25.10 13.46 -8.83
N GLY A 211 -25.56 12.65 -9.80
CA GLY A 211 -25.05 12.70 -11.18
C GLY A 211 -25.30 14.05 -11.88
N GLY A 212 -26.32 14.80 -11.44
CA GLY A 212 -26.60 16.16 -11.91
C GLY A 212 -25.69 17.24 -11.32
N LEU A 213 -24.98 16.95 -10.22
CA LEU A 213 -24.04 17.88 -9.58
C LEU A 213 -22.70 17.89 -10.32
N ALA A 214 -22.66 18.50 -11.51
CA ALA A 214 -21.49 18.55 -12.39
C ALA A 214 -20.25 19.26 -11.79
N LEU A 215 -20.35 19.80 -10.57
CA LEU A 215 -19.24 20.44 -9.87
C LEU A 215 -18.18 19.46 -9.39
N TRP A 216 -18.53 18.18 -9.18
CA TRP A 216 -17.64 17.21 -8.54
C TRP A 216 -17.62 15.87 -9.26
N ARG A 217 -16.46 15.24 -9.25
CA ARG A 217 -16.25 13.85 -9.67
C ARG A 217 -16.95 12.86 -8.74
N GLY A 218 -16.93 13.15 -7.44
CA GLY A 218 -17.45 12.25 -6.41
C GLY A 218 -17.80 12.99 -5.13
N ILE A 219 -18.47 12.27 -4.22
CA ILE A 219 -18.89 12.79 -2.92
C ILE A 219 -18.47 11.81 -1.86
N ILE A 220 -17.78 12.32 -0.84
CA ILE A 220 -17.34 11.59 0.32
C ILE A 220 -18.27 11.95 1.47
N LEU A 221 -19.12 11.02 1.89
CA LEU A 221 -19.88 11.12 3.14
C LEU A 221 -19.12 10.36 4.23
N THR A 222 -18.79 11.03 5.33
CA THR A 222 -17.96 10.45 6.39
C THR A 222 -18.33 10.97 7.78
N ALA A 223 -17.88 10.25 8.81
CA ALA A 223 -18.01 10.62 10.21
C ALA A 223 -16.76 10.22 10.98
N ALA A 224 -16.59 10.74 12.19
CA ALA A 224 -15.58 10.20 13.10
C ALA A 224 -15.88 8.72 13.39
N GLY A 225 -14.86 7.86 13.31
CA GLY A 225 -15.00 6.44 13.64
C GLY A 225 -15.36 6.26 15.12
N GLY A 226 -16.41 5.48 15.39
CA GLY A 226 -16.72 5.02 16.75
C GLY A 226 -15.61 4.11 17.26
N GLY A 227 -15.12 4.35 18.48
CA GLY A 227 -13.99 3.63 19.07
C GLY A 227 -14.32 2.17 19.41
N ALA A 228 -14.35 1.29 18.41
CA ALA A 228 -14.37 -0.16 18.61
C ALA A 228 -13.83 -0.87 17.37
N HIS A 229 -12.53 -0.75 17.09
CA HIS A 229 -11.86 -1.71 16.23
C HIS A 229 -11.14 -2.74 17.10
N LEU A 230 -11.48 -4.01 16.88
CA LEU A 230 -10.95 -5.21 17.53
C LEU A 230 -9.41 -5.15 17.57
N ARG A 231 -8.86 -5.06 18.79
CA ARG A 231 -7.42 -5.09 19.03
C ARG A 231 -7.05 -6.49 19.52
N GLY A 232 -6.60 -7.34 18.59
CA GLY A 232 -5.82 -8.51 18.97
C GLY A 232 -4.49 -8.04 19.57
N GLY A 233 -4.28 -8.33 20.86
CA GLY A 233 -2.98 -8.50 21.51
C GLY A 233 -2.03 -7.30 21.64
N GLY A 234 -1.99 -6.71 22.84
CA GLY A 234 -0.74 -6.28 23.48
C GLY A 234 -0.21 -4.86 23.19
N GLY A 235 0.04 -4.10 24.26
CA GLY A 235 0.88 -2.89 24.25
C GLY A 235 0.09 -1.59 24.19
N GLY A 236 -0.09 -0.95 25.35
CA GLY A 236 -0.81 0.31 25.54
C GLY A 236 -0.23 1.46 24.72
N GLY A 237 -0.99 1.91 23.73
CA GLY A 237 -0.87 3.24 23.16
C GLY A 237 -2.18 3.94 23.47
N THR A 238 -2.14 4.97 24.32
CA THR A 238 -3.24 5.90 24.51
C THR A 238 -3.67 6.41 23.14
N SER A 239 -4.88 6.06 22.71
CA SER A 239 -5.55 6.71 21.59
C SER A 239 -5.75 8.16 21.97
N THR A 240 -4.81 9.02 21.57
CA THR A 240 -4.94 10.46 21.73
C THR A 240 -5.96 10.93 20.70
N PHE A 241 -7.21 10.89 21.14
CA PHE A 241 -8.28 11.84 20.84
C PHE A 241 -7.80 13.02 20.01
N VAL A 242 -8.35 13.22 18.81
CA VAL A 242 -8.16 14.47 18.05
C VAL A 242 -8.86 15.56 18.85
N PRO A 243 -8.14 16.40 19.62
CA PRO A 243 -8.77 17.39 20.48
C PRO A 243 -9.32 18.50 19.59
N ALA A 244 -10.23 19.32 20.12
CA ALA A 244 -10.75 20.51 19.45
C ALA A 244 -9.65 21.46 18.90
N SER A 245 -8.40 21.33 19.38
CA SER A 245 -7.21 22.03 18.87
C SER A 245 -6.75 21.60 17.46
N LEU A 246 -7.17 20.44 16.95
CA LEU A 246 -6.88 19.98 15.58
C LEU A 246 -7.85 20.53 14.53
N ARG A 247 -9.07 20.96 14.91
CA ARG A 247 -9.98 21.73 14.03
C ARG A 247 -9.36 23.05 13.56
N ARG A 248 -8.50 23.67 14.38
CA ARG A 248 -7.77 24.90 14.01
C ARG A 248 -6.51 24.66 13.17
N ARG A 249 -5.92 23.46 13.19
CA ARG A 249 -4.68 23.15 12.45
C ARG A 249 -4.91 22.85 10.97
N TRP A 250 -6.13 22.48 10.59
CA TRP A 250 -6.51 22.32 9.18
C TRP A 250 -6.49 23.66 8.41
N ALA A 251 -6.74 24.78 9.09
CA ALA A 251 -6.81 26.11 8.49
C ALA A 251 -5.48 26.88 8.40
N SER A 252 -4.38 26.41 9.02
CA SER A 252 -3.18 27.26 9.23
C SER A 252 -1.86 26.76 8.67
N ARG A 253 -1.84 25.82 7.71
CA ARG A 253 -0.63 25.54 6.92
C ARG A 253 -0.91 25.56 5.43
N LYS A 254 -0.74 26.74 4.82
CA LYS A 254 -0.09 26.97 3.51
C LYS A 254 -0.14 28.46 3.14
N THR A 255 0.68 29.25 3.84
CA THR A 255 1.38 30.40 3.24
C THR A 255 2.86 30.05 3.22
N ARG A 256 3.28 29.46 2.11
CA ARG A 256 4.59 29.56 1.46
C ARG A 256 4.59 28.64 0.25
#